data_AF-G3V2J6-F1
#
_entry.id   AF-G3V2J6-F1
#
_cell.length_a   1.000
_cell.length_b   1.000
_cell.length_c   1.000
_cell.angle_alpha   90.00
_cell.angle_beta   90.00
_cell.angle_gamma   90.00
#
_symmetry.space_group_name_H-M   'P 1'
#
loop_
_entity.id
_entity.type
_entity.pdbx_description
1 polymer ?
#
loop_
_entity_poly.entity_id
_entity_poly.type
_entity_poly.pdbx_seq_one_letter_code
_entity_poly.pdbx_strand_id
1 'polypeptide(L)'
;MPQKQAEKVVIKKEKDISAPNDGTAQRTENHGAPACHRLKEEEDEYETSGEGQDIWDMLDKGNPFQFYLTRVSGVKPKYNSGALHIKDILSPLFGTLVSSAQFNYCFDVDWLVKQYPPEFRKKPILLVHGDKREAKAHLHAQAKPYENISLCQAKLDIAFGTHHTKMMLLLYEEGLRVVIHTSNLIHADWHQKTQGIWLSPLYPRIADGTHKSGESPTH
;
A
#
# COMPACT_ATOMS: atom_id res chain seq x y z
N MET A 1 -4.98 52.70 -59.07
CA MET A 1 -4.64 52.78 -60.51
C MET A 1 -4.11 54.19 -60.73
N PRO A 2 -2.88 54.46 -61.22
CA PRO A 2 -1.96 53.74 -62.14
C PRO A 2 -0.62 53.30 -61.46
N GLN A 3 0.05 52.15 -61.75
CA GLN A 3 0.99 51.78 -62.85
C GLN A 3 2.18 52.75 -63.04
N LYS A 4 3.46 52.35 -63.17
CA LYS A 4 4.15 51.05 -63.42
C LYS A 4 5.70 51.20 -63.27
N GLN A 5 6.37 50.06 -62.97
CA GLN A 5 7.71 49.58 -63.42
C GLN A 5 9.00 50.35 -63.04
N ALA A 6 10.20 49.76 -62.93
CA ALA A 6 10.71 48.38 -62.75
C ALA A 6 12.25 48.50 -62.72
N GLU A 7 12.96 47.69 -61.92
CA GLU A 7 14.36 47.36 -62.22
C GLU A 7 14.66 45.90 -61.88
N LYS A 8 15.44 45.28 -62.78
CA LYS A 8 15.71 43.84 -62.89
C LYS A 8 17.04 43.46 -62.21
N VAL A 9 16.97 42.43 -61.37
CA VAL A 9 17.75 41.17 -61.37
C VAL A 9 19.26 41.21 -61.69
N VAL A 10 20.07 40.68 -60.77
CA VAL A 10 21.23 39.83 -61.09
C VAL A 10 21.19 38.55 -60.25
N ILE A 11 21.29 37.40 -60.92
CA ILE A 11 21.38 36.03 -60.37
C ILE A 11 22.82 35.53 -60.58
N LYS A 12 23.40 34.86 -59.58
CA LYS A 12 24.38 33.76 -59.75
C LYS A 12 24.45 32.97 -58.43
N LYS A 13 23.69 31.87 -58.33
CA LYS A 13 24.01 30.46 -58.65
C LYS A 13 24.69 29.68 -57.52
N GLU A 14 23.95 28.66 -57.09
CA GLU A 14 24.23 27.58 -56.14
C GLU A 14 25.54 26.82 -56.39
N LYS A 15 26.00 26.18 -55.31
CA LYS A 15 26.62 24.85 -55.36
C LYS A 15 25.91 23.93 -54.36
N ASP A 16 25.10 23.04 -54.91
CA ASP A 16 24.64 21.80 -54.29
C ASP A 16 25.79 20.79 -54.14
N ILE A 17 25.57 19.82 -53.23
CA ILE A 17 26.04 18.41 -53.13
C ILE A 17 26.07 18.10 -51.61
N SER A 18 25.40 17.13 -51.00
CA SER A 18 24.44 16.08 -51.39
C SER A 18 23.99 15.38 -50.09
N ALA A 19 22.73 14.96 -49.98
CA ALA A 19 22.28 14.01 -48.95
C ALA A 19 22.57 12.56 -49.38
N PRO A 20 22.60 11.62 -48.41
CA PRO A 20 21.67 10.49 -48.53
C PRO A 20 20.85 10.23 -47.25
N ASN A 21 19.67 9.68 -47.50
CA ASN A 21 18.58 9.37 -46.57
C ASN A 21 18.81 8.15 -45.66
N ASP A 22 17.90 8.09 -44.68
CA ASP A 22 17.29 6.93 -44.03
C ASP A 22 17.94 6.32 -42.79
N GLY A 23 17.15 6.33 -41.70
CA GLY A 23 17.32 5.39 -40.60
C GLY A 23 16.87 5.89 -39.23
N THR A 24 15.58 5.75 -38.94
CA THR A 24 15.00 5.50 -37.59
C THR A 24 15.23 6.55 -36.48
N ALA A 25 14.23 7.40 -36.28
CA ALA A 25 13.99 8.06 -35.00
C ALA A 25 13.44 7.05 -33.98
N GLN A 26 14.30 6.53 -33.09
CA GLN A 26 13.84 5.86 -31.88
C GLN A 26 13.62 6.90 -30.78
N ARG A 27 12.34 7.20 -30.56
CA ARG A 27 11.80 7.98 -29.45
C ARG A 27 11.94 7.14 -28.17
N THR A 28 12.97 7.39 -27.37
CA THR A 28 13.11 6.83 -26.03
C THR A 28 12.16 7.54 -25.07
N GLU A 29 10.91 7.09 -25.00
CA GLU A 29 10.02 7.37 -23.87
C GLU A 29 10.26 6.34 -22.78
N ASN A 30 11.26 6.64 -21.93
CA ASN A 30 11.43 5.97 -20.64
C ASN A 30 10.37 6.50 -19.67
N HIS A 31 9.23 5.84 -19.60
CA HIS A 31 8.34 5.91 -18.45
C HIS A 31 8.38 4.58 -17.70
N GLY A 32 9.47 4.39 -16.97
CA GLY A 32 9.57 3.31 -15.99
C GLY A 32 8.56 3.54 -14.87
N ALA A 33 7.78 2.51 -14.54
CA ALA A 33 7.03 2.45 -13.30
C ALA A 33 8.00 2.64 -12.11
N PRO A 34 7.57 3.27 -10.99
CA PRO A 34 8.43 3.35 -9.83
C PRO A 34 8.72 1.94 -9.32
N ALA A 35 9.95 1.49 -9.51
CA ALA A 35 10.42 0.25 -8.93
C ALA A 35 10.51 0.44 -7.41
N CYS A 36 9.88 -0.47 -6.66
CA CYS A 36 10.07 -0.60 -5.23
C CYS A 36 11.53 -1.02 -4.98
N HIS A 37 12.42 -0.04 -4.81
CA HIS A 37 13.81 -0.29 -4.48
C HIS A 37 13.93 -0.58 -2.99
N ARG A 38 14.46 -1.77 -2.67
CA ARG A 38 14.83 -2.19 -1.32
C ARG A 38 15.93 -1.26 -0.79
N LEU A 39 15.61 -0.40 0.16
CA LEU A 39 16.60 0.27 1.00
C LEU A 39 17.07 -0.72 2.09
N LYS A 40 18.36 -0.66 2.44
CA LYS A 40 18.95 -1.52 3.47
C LYS A 40 18.25 -1.28 4.81
N GLU A 41 17.90 -2.38 5.47
CA GLU A 41 17.26 -2.43 6.77
C GLU A 41 18.25 -1.95 7.86
N GLU A 42 17.94 -0.84 8.54
CA GLU A 42 18.44 -0.57 9.88
C GLU A 42 17.48 -1.29 10.85
N GLU A 43 18.01 -2.14 11.73
CA GLU A 43 17.22 -2.80 12.77
C GLU A 43 16.86 -1.78 13.84
N ASP A 44 15.73 -1.10 13.67
CA ASP A 44 15.12 -0.33 14.75
C ASP A 44 14.62 -1.31 15.82
N GLU A 45 15.31 -1.36 16.96
CA GLU A 45 14.84 -2.04 18.16
C GLU A 45 13.41 -1.56 18.48
N TYR A 46 12.47 -2.49 18.49
CA TYR A 46 11.11 -2.25 18.94
C TYR A 46 11.14 -2.08 20.45
N GLU A 47 11.32 -0.85 20.92
CA GLU A 47 11.03 -0.51 22.31
C GLU A 47 9.53 -0.75 22.56
N THR A 48 9.23 -1.90 23.16
CA THR A 48 8.00 -2.10 23.91
C THR A 48 8.09 -1.26 25.18
N SER A 49 7.74 0.02 25.11
CA SER A 49 7.19 0.70 26.29
C SER A 49 5.97 -0.13 26.75
N GLY A 50 5.77 -0.28 28.06
CA GLY A 50 4.74 -1.14 28.66
C GLY A 50 3.29 -0.66 28.43
N GLU A 51 2.89 -0.46 27.17
CA GLU A 51 1.72 0.29 26.69
C GLU A 51 0.45 -0.55 26.51
N GLY A 52 0.47 -1.84 26.85
CA GLY A 52 -0.68 -2.73 26.60
C GLY A 52 -1.98 -2.29 27.29
N GLN A 53 -1.88 -1.59 28.43
CA GLN A 53 -3.03 -1.02 29.14
C GLN A 53 -3.53 0.28 28.49
N ASP A 54 -2.62 1.10 27.96
CA ASP A 54 -2.94 2.42 27.37
C ASP A 54 -3.70 2.27 26.06
N ILE A 55 -3.38 1.25 25.25
CA ILE A 55 -4.04 1.00 23.95
C ILE A 55 -5.56 0.81 24.12
N TRP A 56 -5.99 0.10 25.16
CA TRP A 56 -7.42 -0.14 25.44
C TRP A 56 -8.15 1.11 25.93
N ASP A 57 -7.54 1.85 26.86
CA ASP A 57 -8.11 3.11 27.33
C ASP A 57 -8.23 4.13 26.18
N MET A 58 -7.33 4.07 25.19
CA MET A 58 -7.39 4.90 23.98
C MET A 58 -8.49 4.50 22.99
N LEU A 59 -8.75 3.20 22.82
CA LEU A 59 -9.83 2.70 21.97
C LEU A 59 -11.21 3.05 22.55
N ASP A 60 -11.37 3.02 23.87
CA ASP A 60 -12.68 3.18 24.52
C ASP A 60 -13.03 4.60 24.97
N LYS A 61 -12.07 5.49 25.25
CA LYS A 61 -12.38 6.79 25.91
C LYS A 61 -11.96 8.06 25.17
N GLY A 62 -11.06 7.99 24.18
CA GLY A 62 -10.45 9.20 23.59
C GLY A 62 -10.89 9.57 22.16
N ASN A 63 -11.34 8.59 21.36
CA ASN A 63 -11.51 8.76 19.92
C ASN A 63 -12.82 8.13 19.40
N PRO A 64 -13.94 8.86 19.44
CA PRO A 64 -15.23 8.31 19.01
C PRO A 64 -15.28 7.98 17.51
N PHE A 65 -14.37 8.56 16.70
CA PHE A 65 -14.30 8.32 15.26
C PHE A 65 -13.37 7.17 14.88
N GLN A 66 -12.59 6.64 15.83
CA GLN A 66 -11.62 5.56 15.61
C GLN A 66 -10.66 5.85 14.43
N PHE A 67 -10.32 7.13 14.25
CA PHE A 67 -9.33 7.58 13.27
C PHE A 67 -7.98 7.84 13.94
N TYR A 68 -6.95 7.16 13.50
CA TYR A 68 -5.62 7.18 14.08
C TYR A 68 -4.58 7.57 13.03
N LEU A 69 -3.43 8.05 13.50
CA LEU A 69 -2.25 8.23 12.67
C LEU A 69 -1.25 7.11 12.92
N THR A 70 -0.37 6.85 11.95
CA THR A 70 0.76 5.95 12.19
C THR A 70 1.81 6.57 13.10
N ARG A 71 2.49 5.73 13.88
CA ARG A 71 3.66 6.15 14.66
C ARG A 71 4.73 6.73 13.73
N VAL A 72 5.39 7.80 14.16
CA VAL A 72 6.48 8.46 13.41
C VAL A 72 7.77 8.40 14.21
N SER A 73 8.84 7.86 13.64
CA SER A 73 10.16 7.81 14.26
C SER A 73 10.85 9.18 14.22
N GLY A 74 11.48 9.57 15.33
CA GLY A 74 12.24 10.83 15.45
C GLY A 74 11.44 12.06 15.90
N VAL A 75 10.13 11.93 16.16
CA VAL A 75 9.33 12.99 16.81
C VAL A 75 9.28 12.80 18.33
N LYS A 76 8.93 13.86 19.07
CA LYS A 76 8.76 13.77 20.53
C LYS A 76 7.65 12.75 20.88
N PRO A 77 7.79 11.94 21.94
CA PRO A 77 6.82 10.88 22.30
C PRO A 77 5.37 11.34 22.38
N LYS A 78 5.13 12.57 22.88
CA LYS A 78 3.78 13.17 22.96
C LYS A 78 3.02 13.23 21.62
N TYR A 79 3.72 13.22 20.49
CA TYR A 79 3.09 13.21 19.16
C TYR A 79 2.73 11.80 18.68
N ASN A 80 3.30 10.77 19.32
CA ASN A 80 2.94 9.37 19.12
C ASN A 80 1.97 8.86 20.20
N SER A 81 1.63 9.66 21.22
CA SER A 81 0.59 9.35 22.21
C SER A 81 -0.76 9.23 21.50
N GLY A 82 -1.13 8.01 21.10
CA GLY A 82 -2.31 7.70 20.30
C GLY A 82 -2.11 7.45 18.84
N ALA A 83 -0.86 7.42 18.39
CA ALA A 83 -0.53 6.85 17.09
C ALA A 83 -0.45 5.33 17.19
N LEU A 84 -0.68 4.63 16.09
CA LEU A 84 -0.61 3.18 16.02
C LEU A 84 0.49 2.74 15.06
N HIS A 85 1.28 1.76 15.46
CA HIS A 85 2.12 0.98 14.56
C HIS A 85 1.37 -0.28 14.10
N ILE A 86 1.80 -0.88 13.00
CA ILE A 86 1.18 -2.12 12.48
C ILE A 86 1.25 -3.27 13.50
N LYS A 87 2.31 -3.31 14.32
CA LYS A 87 2.45 -4.28 15.42
C LYS A 87 1.36 -4.13 16.47
N ASP A 88 0.90 -2.91 16.72
CA ASP A 88 -0.15 -2.65 17.71
C ASP A 88 -1.51 -3.13 17.18
N ILE A 89 -1.77 -2.93 15.88
CA ILE A 89 -2.98 -3.41 15.20
C ILE A 89 -3.06 -4.95 15.19
N LEU A 90 -1.93 -5.62 14.98
CA LEU A 90 -1.83 -7.08 14.90
C LEU A 90 -1.59 -7.74 16.27
N SER A 91 -1.54 -6.95 17.34
CA SER A 91 -1.28 -7.41 18.70
C SER A 91 -2.36 -8.40 19.16
N PRO A 92 -2.02 -9.41 19.99
CA PRO A 92 -3.02 -10.26 20.64
C PRO A 92 -4.02 -9.49 21.50
N LEU A 93 -3.71 -8.25 21.88
CA LEU A 93 -4.68 -7.35 22.51
C LEU A 93 -5.88 -7.11 21.59
N PHE A 94 -5.71 -6.99 20.27
CA PHE A 94 -6.83 -6.68 19.38
C PHE A 94 -7.79 -7.86 19.13
N GLY A 95 -7.36 -9.08 19.48
CA GLY A 95 -8.09 -10.33 19.35
C GLY A 95 -7.16 -11.52 19.07
N THR A 96 -7.69 -12.74 19.26
CA THR A 96 -6.94 -13.98 19.03
C THR A 96 -7.02 -14.35 17.55
N LEU A 97 -5.96 -14.07 16.78
CA LEU A 97 -6.01 -14.17 15.31
C LEU A 97 -6.18 -15.61 14.81
N VAL A 98 -7.18 -15.81 13.96
CA VAL A 98 -7.45 -17.06 13.25
C VAL A 98 -6.94 -17.00 11.80
N SER A 99 -7.23 -15.91 11.09
CA SER A 99 -6.86 -15.70 9.69
C SER A 99 -6.88 -14.21 9.35
N SER A 100 -6.15 -13.80 8.31
CA SER A 100 -6.18 -12.41 7.84
C SER A 100 -6.11 -12.28 6.33
N ALA A 101 -6.66 -11.18 5.80
CA ALA A 101 -6.47 -10.76 4.42
C ALA A 101 -5.92 -9.33 4.38
N GLN A 102 -4.88 -9.13 3.57
CA GLN A 102 -4.12 -7.91 3.42
C GLN A 102 -4.26 -7.41 1.99
N PHE A 103 -5.09 -6.39 1.80
CA PHE A 103 -5.27 -5.70 0.53
C PHE A 103 -4.24 -4.59 0.47
N ASN A 104 -3.39 -4.60 -0.55
CA ASN A 104 -2.41 -3.54 -0.71
C ASN A 104 -1.90 -3.39 -2.15
N TYR A 105 -1.14 -2.33 -2.38
CA TYR A 105 -0.41 -2.10 -3.62
C TYR A 105 1.00 -2.71 -3.56
N CYS A 106 1.73 -2.46 -2.46
CA CYS A 106 3.13 -2.86 -2.33
C CYS A 106 3.36 -3.65 -1.03
N PHE A 107 4.15 -4.72 -1.14
CA PHE A 107 4.43 -5.67 -0.08
C PHE A 107 5.93 -5.94 0.02
N ASP A 108 6.45 -5.90 1.24
CA ASP A 108 7.65 -6.62 1.66
C ASP A 108 7.16 -7.75 2.57
N VAL A 109 7.16 -8.98 2.04
CA VAL A 109 6.53 -10.12 2.73
C VAL A 109 7.31 -10.51 3.99
N ASP A 110 8.65 -10.45 3.95
CA ASP A 110 9.49 -10.76 5.10
C ASP A 110 9.28 -9.76 6.23
N TRP A 111 9.25 -8.46 5.90
CA TRP A 111 8.93 -7.42 6.86
C TRP A 111 7.52 -7.59 7.41
N LEU A 112 6.52 -7.85 6.56
CA LEU A 112 5.12 -8.02 6.96
C LEU A 112 4.96 -9.15 7.97
N VAL A 113 5.52 -10.33 7.70
CA VAL A 113 5.42 -11.48 8.61
C VAL A 113 6.05 -11.17 9.98
N LYS A 114 7.16 -10.42 10.01
CA LYS A 114 7.78 -9.98 11.27
C LYS A 114 6.89 -9.04 12.10
N GLN A 115 5.90 -8.38 11.49
CA GLN A 115 4.96 -7.50 12.21
C GLN A 115 3.88 -8.29 12.96
N TYR A 116 3.56 -9.52 12.51
CA TYR A 116 2.67 -10.39 13.26
C TYR A 116 3.37 -10.91 14.53
N PRO A 117 2.65 -10.99 15.67
CA PRO A 117 3.13 -11.68 16.86
C PRO A 117 3.58 -13.11 16.55
N PRO A 118 4.64 -13.65 17.19
CA PRO A 118 5.17 -14.98 16.90
C PRO A 118 4.11 -16.09 16.84
N GLU A 119 3.13 -16.06 17.75
CA GLU A 119 2.01 -17.00 17.86
C GLU A 119 1.04 -16.94 16.66
N PHE A 120 1.02 -15.83 15.92
CA PHE A 120 0.12 -15.60 14.79
C PHE A 120 0.81 -15.72 13.43
N ARG A 121 2.15 -15.76 13.36
CA ARG A 121 2.91 -15.77 12.09
C ARG A 121 2.61 -16.92 11.14
N LYS A 122 2.10 -18.05 11.66
CA LYS A 122 1.72 -19.23 10.87
C LYS A 122 0.23 -19.32 10.55
N LYS A 123 -0.59 -18.38 11.02
CA LYS A 123 -2.02 -18.33 10.67
C LYS A 123 -2.17 -17.99 9.19
N PRO A 124 -3.23 -18.42 8.50
CA PRO A 124 -3.41 -18.10 7.09
C PRO A 124 -3.43 -16.59 6.83
N ILE A 125 -2.68 -16.15 5.81
CA ILE A 125 -2.63 -14.76 5.35
C ILE A 125 -2.92 -14.73 3.85
N LEU A 126 -3.92 -13.98 3.44
CA LEU A 126 -4.22 -13.73 2.04
C LEU A 126 -3.68 -12.37 1.61
N LEU A 127 -2.79 -12.31 0.61
CA LEU A 127 -2.34 -11.05 0.01
C LEU A 127 -3.18 -10.75 -1.23
N VAL A 128 -3.91 -9.64 -1.22
CA VAL A 128 -4.69 -9.16 -2.38
C VAL A 128 -3.95 -8.03 -3.06
N HIS A 129 -3.54 -8.25 -4.31
CA HIS A 129 -2.62 -7.37 -5.04
C HIS A 129 -3.05 -7.16 -6.50
N GLY A 130 -2.51 -6.11 -7.14
CA GLY A 130 -2.76 -5.78 -8.55
C GLY A 130 -1.65 -6.20 -9.52
N ASP A 131 -0.53 -6.74 -9.02
CA ASP A 131 0.65 -7.02 -9.84
C ASP A 131 0.38 -7.94 -11.03
N LYS A 132 1.12 -7.70 -12.13
CA LYS A 132 1.10 -8.50 -13.35
C LYS A 132 2.54 -8.85 -13.76
N ARG A 133 2.69 -9.87 -14.62
CA ARG A 133 3.96 -10.23 -15.27
C ARG A 133 5.11 -10.42 -14.26
N GLU A 134 6.24 -9.74 -14.45
CA GLU A 134 7.45 -9.88 -13.63
C GLU A 134 7.22 -9.45 -12.18
N ALA A 135 6.43 -8.39 -11.95
CA ALA A 135 6.08 -7.94 -10.60
C ALA A 135 5.31 -9.03 -9.83
N LYS A 136 4.38 -9.71 -10.52
CA LYS A 136 3.67 -10.86 -9.95
C LYS A 136 4.64 -11.99 -9.61
N ALA A 137 5.53 -12.36 -10.53
CA ALA A 137 6.49 -13.42 -10.29
C ALA A 137 7.40 -13.12 -9.07
N HIS A 138 7.79 -11.86 -8.91
CA HIS A 138 8.57 -11.41 -7.76
C HIS A 138 7.79 -11.53 -6.44
N LEU A 139 6.53 -11.08 -6.39
CA LEU A 139 5.69 -11.22 -5.20
C LEU A 139 5.44 -12.69 -4.82
N HIS A 140 5.18 -13.55 -5.81
CA HIS A 140 5.07 -14.99 -5.59
C HIS A 140 6.37 -15.60 -5.04
N ALA A 141 7.54 -15.13 -5.49
CA ALA A 141 8.82 -15.58 -4.97
C ALA A 141 9.05 -15.14 -3.52
N GLN A 142 8.66 -13.91 -3.15
CA GLN A 142 8.71 -13.42 -1.76
C GLN A 142 7.79 -14.24 -0.83
N ALA A 143 6.60 -14.62 -1.29
CA ALA A 143 5.65 -15.39 -0.47
C ALA A 143 5.99 -16.89 -0.36
N LYS A 144 6.77 -17.43 -1.30
CA LYS A 144 7.10 -18.87 -1.39
C LYS A 144 7.64 -19.51 -0.10
N PRO A 145 8.49 -18.85 0.72
CA PRO A 145 8.98 -19.43 1.97
C PRO A 145 7.90 -19.63 3.06
N TYR A 146 6.73 -19.01 2.89
CA TYR A 146 5.64 -19.00 3.88
C TYR A 146 4.45 -19.81 3.37
N GLU A 147 4.35 -21.07 3.77
CA GLU A 147 3.30 -22.00 3.31
C GLU A 147 1.87 -21.53 3.66
N ASN A 148 1.72 -20.70 4.69
CA ASN A 148 0.45 -20.13 5.13
C ASN A 148 0.02 -18.88 4.34
N ILE A 149 0.84 -18.40 3.39
CA ILE A 149 0.52 -17.23 2.58
C ILE A 149 -0.09 -17.65 1.25
N SER A 150 -1.30 -17.13 0.98
CA SER A 150 -1.99 -17.24 -0.30
C SER A 150 -2.03 -15.88 -1.00
N LEU A 151 -2.15 -15.88 -2.34
CA LEU A 151 -2.19 -14.66 -3.14
C LEU A 151 -3.47 -14.60 -3.98
N CYS A 152 -4.10 -13.44 -4.00
CA CYS A 152 -5.25 -13.12 -4.86
C CYS A 152 -4.88 -11.93 -5.77
N GLN A 153 -4.85 -12.18 -7.08
CA GLN A 153 -4.60 -11.15 -8.07
C GLN A 153 -5.93 -10.48 -8.46
N ALA A 154 -6.10 -9.22 -8.07
CA ALA A 154 -7.24 -8.40 -8.51
C ALA A 154 -7.17 -8.16 -10.02
N LYS A 155 -8.30 -8.32 -10.71
CA LYS A 155 -8.40 -8.05 -12.15
C LYS A 155 -8.36 -6.54 -12.40
N LEU A 156 -7.46 -6.12 -13.29
CA LEU A 156 -7.28 -4.73 -13.71
C LEU A 156 -7.43 -4.68 -15.23
N ASP A 157 -8.65 -4.86 -15.71
CA ASP A 157 -8.94 -5.07 -17.14
C ASP A 157 -8.89 -3.76 -17.95
N ILE A 158 -8.95 -2.62 -17.27
CA ILE A 158 -8.76 -1.29 -17.86
C ILE A 158 -7.29 -0.89 -17.77
N ALA A 159 -6.75 -0.37 -18.88
CA ALA A 159 -5.37 0.09 -18.95
C ALA A 159 -5.07 1.16 -17.89
N PHE A 160 -3.83 1.17 -17.39
CA PHE A 160 -3.35 2.08 -16.33
C PHE A 160 -4.08 1.96 -14.97
N GLY A 161 -4.94 0.96 -14.79
CA GLY A 161 -5.56 0.65 -13.50
C GLY A 161 -4.53 0.17 -12.47
N THR A 162 -4.76 0.50 -11.19
CA THR A 162 -3.94 0.09 -10.05
C THR A 162 -4.81 -0.45 -8.91
N HIS A 163 -4.40 -1.53 -8.26
CA HIS A 163 -5.01 -1.98 -7.00
C HIS A 163 -4.47 -1.13 -5.86
N HIS A 164 -5.16 -0.03 -5.54
CA HIS A 164 -4.66 0.97 -4.59
C HIS A 164 -5.27 0.85 -3.18
N THR A 165 -6.29 0.00 -3.02
CA THR A 165 -6.94 -0.30 -1.74
C THR A 165 -5.93 -0.82 -0.73
N LYS A 166 -6.04 -0.31 0.49
CA LYS A 166 -5.21 -0.64 1.64
C LYS A 166 -6.11 -0.97 2.81
N MET A 167 -6.27 -2.26 3.06
CA MET A 167 -7.27 -2.76 3.98
C MET A 167 -6.81 -4.07 4.60
N MET A 168 -7.11 -4.26 5.89
CA MET A 168 -6.95 -5.52 6.59
C MET A 168 -8.32 -6.08 6.95
N LEU A 169 -8.54 -7.35 6.68
CA LEU A 169 -9.62 -8.13 7.28
C LEU A 169 -8.97 -9.06 8.30
N LEU A 170 -9.35 -8.92 9.57
CA LEU A 170 -8.72 -9.62 10.69
C LEU A 170 -9.79 -10.47 11.37
N LEU A 171 -9.77 -11.77 11.10
CA LEU A 171 -10.68 -12.74 11.71
C LEU A 171 -10.05 -13.27 12.98
N TYR A 172 -10.76 -13.12 14.09
CA TYR A 172 -10.38 -13.57 15.41
C TYR A 172 -11.33 -14.67 15.92
N GLU A 173 -10.97 -15.31 17.02
CA GLU A 173 -11.88 -16.22 17.74
C GLU A 173 -13.09 -15.44 18.30
N GLU A 174 -12.89 -14.19 18.70
CA GLU A 174 -13.90 -13.33 19.33
C GLU A 174 -14.81 -12.62 18.31
N GLY A 175 -14.38 -12.50 17.05
CA GLY A 175 -15.12 -11.75 16.04
C GLY A 175 -14.28 -11.36 14.81
N LEU A 176 -14.71 -10.31 14.12
CA LEU A 176 -14.07 -9.77 12.92
C LEU A 176 -13.74 -8.29 13.11
N ARG A 177 -12.59 -7.85 12.62
CA ARG A 177 -12.26 -6.42 12.50
C ARG A 177 -11.86 -6.08 11.07
N VAL A 178 -12.30 -4.89 10.65
CA VAL A 178 -11.92 -4.27 9.38
C VAL A 178 -11.03 -3.07 9.71
N VAL A 179 -9.90 -2.98 9.02
CA VAL A 179 -8.99 -1.83 9.11
C VAL A 179 -8.85 -1.24 7.73
N ILE A 180 -9.16 0.04 7.55
CA ILE A 180 -8.93 0.76 6.30
C ILE A 180 -7.83 1.78 6.57
N HIS A 181 -6.76 1.77 5.79
CA HIS A 181 -5.59 2.62 6.05
C HIS A 181 -4.94 3.14 4.77
N THR A 182 -3.89 3.94 4.88
CA THR A 182 -3.20 4.55 3.72
C THR A 182 -1.77 4.03 3.48
N SER A 183 -1.21 3.26 4.41
CA SER A 183 0.15 2.69 4.32
C SER A 183 0.27 1.47 3.41
N ASN A 184 1.35 1.40 2.62
CA ASN A 184 1.81 0.14 2.04
C ASN A 184 2.36 -0.79 3.13
N LEU A 185 2.50 -2.09 2.82
CA LEU A 185 3.03 -3.09 3.75
C LEU A 185 4.54 -3.24 3.58
N ILE A 186 5.24 -2.12 3.82
CA ILE A 186 6.70 -1.98 3.79
C ILE A 186 7.14 -1.09 4.95
N HIS A 187 8.36 -1.27 5.46
CA HIS A 187 8.90 -0.49 6.58
C HIS A 187 8.77 1.03 6.40
N ALA A 188 9.20 1.54 5.23
CA ALA A 188 9.27 2.97 4.97
C ALA A 188 7.91 3.69 5.10
N ASP A 189 6.81 2.99 4.86
CA ASP A 189 5.46 3.56 4.96
C ASP A 189 4.95 3.69 6.38
N TRP A 190 5.59 3.02 7.35
CA TRP A 190 5.26 3.04 8.78
C TRP A 190 6.35 3.71 9.64
N HIS A 191 7.40 4.23 9.02
CA HIS A 191 8.56 4.80 9.72
C HIS A 191 8.43 6.31 9.94
N GLN A 192 8.43 7.11 8.86
CA GLN A 192 8.49 8.58 8.94
C GLN A 192 7.46 9.28 8.05
N LYS A 193 6.32 8.63 7.81
CA LYS A 193 5.22 9.20 7.02
C LYS A 193 4.01 9.48 7.90
N THR A 194 3.26 10.53 7.56
CA THR A 194 1.89 10.71 8.06
C THR A 194 0.97 9.79 7.28
N GLN A 195 0.41 8.79 7.93
CA GLN A 195 -0.58 7.88 7.36
C GLN A 195 -1.81 7.83 8.26
N GLY A 196 -2.97 7.58 7.64
CA GLY A 196 -4.24 7.44 8.34
C GLY A 196 -4.65 5.97 8.51
N ILE A 197 -5.32 5.69 9.62
CA ILE A 197 -5.91 4.39 9.94
C ILE A 197 -7.33 4.63 10.45
N TRP A 198 -8.30 3.94 9.89
CA TRP A 198 -9.62 3.77 10.48
C TRP A 198 -9.76 2.34 10.99
N LEU A 199 -10.14 2.21 12.26
CA LEU A 199 -10.41 0.93 12.91
C LEU A 199 -11.91 0.74 13.07
N SER A 200 -12.42 -0.39 12.57
CA SER A 200 -13.78 -0.79 12.90
C SER A 200 -13.90 -1.21 14.37
N PRO A 201 -15.12 -1.18 14.93
CA PRO A 201 -15.44 -1.96 16.13
C PRO A 201 -15.09 -3.45 15.93
N LEU A 202 -15.02 -4.20 17.03
CA LEU A 202 -15.01 -5.66 16.95
C LEU A 202 -16.42 -6.14 16.60
N TYR A 203 -16.57 -6.76 15.43
CA TYR A 203 -17.85 -7.30 14.98
C TYR A 203 -18.06 -8.71 15.53
N PRO A 204 -19.09 -8.94 16.35
CA PRO A 204 -19.36 -10.26 16.90
C PRO A 204 -19.94 -11.20 15.85
N ARG A 205 -19.68 -12.50 16.00
CA ARG A 205 -20.30 -13.54 15.16
C ARG A 205 -21.80 -13.61 15.45
N ILE A 206 -22.62 -13.65 14.40
CA ILE A 206 -24.05 -13.99 14.54
C ILE A 206 -24.15 -15.47 14.91
N ALA A 207 -24.89 -15.79 15.97
CA ALA A 207 -25.06 -17.17 16.41
C ALA A 207 -25.73 -18.03 15.33
N ASP A 208 -25.23 -19.25 15.15
CA ASP A 208 -25.76 -20.19 14.16
C ASP A 208 -27.26 -20.44 14.40
N GLY A 209 -28.06 -20.40 13.33
CA GLY A 209 -29.53 -20.49 13.40
C GLY A 209 -30.25 -19.18 13.75
N THR A 210 -29.54 -18.09 14.05
CA THR A 210 -30.14 -16.77 14.24
C THR A 210 -30.30 -16.05 12.90
N HIS A 211 -31.51 -15.56 12.61
CA HIS A 211 -31.80 -14.76 11.43
C HIS A 211 -31.82 -13.27 11.75
N LYS A 212 -30.70 -12.59 11.49
CA LYS A 212 -30.55 -11.13 11.57
C LYS A 212 -29.68 -10.65 10.41
N SER A 213 -29.86 -9.41 9.97
CA SER A 213 -29.06 -8.84 8.86
C SER A 213 -27.61 -8.60 9.24
N GLY A 214 -27.35 -8.11 10.47
CA GLY A 214 -26.02 -7.63 10.86
C GLY A 214 -25.61 -6.33 10.17
N GLU A 215 -26.57 -5.60 9.61
CA GLU A 215 -26.33 -4.40 8.80
C GLU A 215 -26.27 -3.13 9.67
N SER A 216 -25.47 -2.15 9.21
CA SER A 216 -25.41 -0.80 9.78
C SER A 216 -26.44 0.13 9.13
N PRO A 217 -26.80 1.28 9.74
CA PRO A 217 -27.64 2.26 9.06
C PRO A 217 -27.00 2.75 7.76
N THR A 218 -27.70 2.62 6.64
CA THR A 218 -27.35 3.31 5.38
C THR A 218 -28.02 4.68 5.37
N HIS A 219 -27.23 5.75 5.32
CA HIS A 219 -27.74 7.11 5.13
C HIS A 219 -28.07 7.40 3.66
#